data_AF-A0A7X5VL94-F1
#
_entry.id   AF-A0A7X5VL94-F1
#
_cell.length_a   1.000
_cell.length_b   1.000
_cell.length_c   1.000
_cell.angle_alpha   90.00
_cell.angle_beta   90.00
_cell.angle_gamma   90.00
#
_symmetry.space_group_name_H-M   'P 1'
#
loop_
_entity.id
_entity.type
_entity.pdbx_description
1 polymer ?
#
loop_
_entity_poly.entity_id
_entity_poly.type
_entity_poly.pdbx_seq_one_letter_code
_entity_poly.pdbx_strand_id
1 'polypeptide(L)'
;MDLDPDFAEARAALSLTLVALYGGSIGFGEGNRNLLDVARAEAERALELHPGLARAHHALGDVYMVADKDADRAIEQFQLALESQPSNAEVYRS
;
A
#
# COMPACT_ATOMS: atom_id res chain seq x y z
N MET A 1 20.95 2.45 15.55
CA MET A 1 19.59 1.87 15.48
C MET A 1 19.44 1.43 14.05
N ASP A 2 19.85 0.20 13.77
CA ASP A 2 19.67 -0.42 12.46
C ASP A 2 18.17 -0.65 12.28
N LEU A 3 17.57 0.03 11.29
CA LEU A 3 16.19 -0.23 10.89
C LEU A 3 16.17 -1.66 10.36
N ASP A 4 15.38 -2.53 11.00
CA ASP A 4 15.15 -3.88 10.51
C ASP A 4 14.64 -3.79 9.06
N PRO A 5 15.45 -4.19 8.06
CA PRO A 5 15.09 -4.04 6.66
C PRO A 5 13.93 -4.95 6.26
N ASP A 6 13.58 -5.91 7.11
CA ASP A 6 12.51 -6.88 6.92
C ASP A 6 11.21 -6.49 7.66
N PHE A 7 11.15 -5.28 8.25
CA PHE A 7 9.95 -4.81 8.91
C PHE A 7 8.87 -4.35 7.91
N ALA A 8 8.16 -5.33 7.34
CA ALA A 8 7.12 -5.16 6.33
C ALA A 8 6.04 -4.12 6.71
N GLU A 9 5.65 -4.09 7.99
CA GLU A 9 4.68 -3.14 8.53
C GLU A 9 5.16 -1.68 8.45
N ALA A 10 6.43 -1.41 8.77
CA ALA A 10 6.97 -0.05 8.61
C ALA A 10 7.08 0.36 7.14
N ARG A 11 7.41 -0.58 6.25
CA ARG A 11 7.46 -0.31 4.81
C ARG A 11 6.08 0.04 4.25
N ALA A 12 5.05 -0.72 4.63
CA ALA A 12 3.66 -0.39 4.30
C ALA A 12 3.24 0.97 4.88
N ALA A 13 3.63 1.28 6.12
CA ALA A 13 3.38 2.57 6.75
C ALA A 13 4.08 3.73 6.03
N LEU A 14 5.31 3.51 5.57
CA LEU A 14 6.11 4.49 4.84
C LEU A 14 5.45 4.80 3.50
N SER A 15 5.04 3.78 2.75
CA SER A 15 4.28 3.93 1.51
C SER A 15 3.03 4.80 1.70
N LEU A 16 2.19 4.48 2.68
CA LEU A 16 0.98 5.27 3.00
C LEU A 16 1.31 6.73 3.34
N THR A 17 2.39 6.96 4.09
CA THR A 17 2.83 8.31 4.44
C THR A 17 3.27 9.09 3.19
N LEU A 18 4.00 8.44 2.29
CA LEU A 18 4.44 9.04 1.04
C LEU A 18 3.26 9.40 0.12
N VAL A 19 2.25 8.52 0.03
CA VAL A 19 1.00 8.82 -0.69
C VAL A 19 0.24 9.98 -0.04
N ALA A 20 0.16 10.03 1.30
CA ALA A 20 -0.48 11.12 2.01
C ALA A 20 0.25 12.47 1.82
N LEU A 21 1.59 12.47 1.79
CA LEU A 21 2.41 13.65 1.49
C LEU A 21 2.25 14.10 0.04
N TYR A 22 2.03 13.16 -0.89
CA TYR A 22 1.64 13.49 -2.25
C TYR A 22 0.29 14.19 -2.31
N GLY A 23 -0.72 13.70 -1.58
CA GLY A 23 -2.10 14.22 -1.60
C GLY A 23 -2.35 15.48 -0.74
N GLY A 24 -1.59 15.69 0.35
CA GLY A 24 -1.82 16.77 1.31
C GLY A 24 -0.88 17.96 1.11
N SER A 25 -1.43 19.17 0.93
CA SER A 25 -0.82 20.53 0.95
C SER A 25 0.49 20.82 0.18
N ILE A 26 1.23 19.80 -0.26
CA ILE A 26 2.49 19.85 -1.02
C ILE A 26 2.26 19.32 -2.46
N GLY A 27 1.08 18.75 -2.73
CA GLY A 27 0.69 18.05 -3.97
C GLY A 27 0.31 18.89 -5.19
N PHE A 28 0.36 20.23 -5.13
CA PHE A 28 -0.03 21.10 -6.26
C PHE A 28 1.13 21.44 -7.23
N GLY A 29 2.29 20.80 -7.10
CA GLY A 29 3.47 21.06 -7.95
C GLY A 29 3.98 19.81 -8.67
N GLU A 30 4.39 19.96 -9.92
CA GLU A 30 4.86 18.92 -10.87
C GLU A 30 6.11 18.11 -10.42
N GLY A 31 6.58 18.23 -9.18
CA GLY A 31 7.77 17.57 -8.65
C GLY A 31 7.56 16.22 -7.95
N ASN A 32 6.33 15.72 -7.85
CA ASN A 32 5.97 14.68 -6.87
C ASN A 32 5.83 13.24 -7.39
N ARG A 33 6.13 12.95 -8.68
CA ARG A 33 6.12 11.56 -9.19
C ARG A 33 7.09 10.65 -8.41
N ASN A 34 8.23 11.19 -8.01
CA ASN A 34 9.23 10.47 -7.23
C ASN A 34 8.66 9.91 -5.91
N LEU A 35 7.78 10.66 -5.22
CA LEU A 35 7.15 10.17 -3.98
C LEU A 35 6.27 8.95 -4.23
N LEU A 36 5.56 8.92 -5.35
CA LEU A 36 4.70 7.79 -5.71
C LEU A 36 5.51 6.58 -6.15
N ASP A 37 6.62 6.78 -6.86
CA ASP A 37 7.53 5.70 -7.23
C ASP A 37 8.14 5.04 -5.98
N VAL A 38 8.57 5.85 -5.00
CA VAL A 38 9.06 5.34 -3.70
C VAL A 38 7.94 4.68 -2.91
N ALA A 39 6.73 5.25 -2.88
CA ALA A 39 5.58 4.64 -2.21
C ALA A 39 5.25 3.27 -2.78
N ARG A 40 5.29 3.13 -4.11
CA ARG A 40 5.11 1.84 -4.78
C ARG A 40 6.16 0.84 -4.35
N ALA A 41 7.44 1.20 -4.43
CA ALA A 41 8.55 0.31 -4.10
C ALA A 41 8.47 -0.18 -2.64
N GLU A 42 8.09 0.69 -1.69
CA GLU A 42 7.94 0.29 -0.29
C GLU A 42 6.73 -0.62 -0.06
N ALA A 43 5.62 -0.41 -0.76
CA ALA A 43 4.47 -1.32 -0.69
C ALA A 43 4.78 -2.70 -1.30
N GLU A 44 5.45 -2.72 -2.46
CA GLU A 44 5.89 -3.95 -3.12
C GLU A 44 6.87 -4.73 -2.23
N ARG A 45 7.86 -4.04 -1.63
CA ARG A 45 8.79 -4.68 -0.71
C ARG A 45 8.11 -5.20 0.55
N ALA A 46 7.09 -4.51 1.06
CA ALA A 46 6.30 -5.02 2.18
C ALA A 46 5.56 -6.32 1.83
N LEU A 47 5.04 -6.43 0.59
CA LEU A 47 4.41 -7.67 0.09
C LEU A 47 5.43 -8.79 -0.18
N GLU A 48 6.63 -8.46 -0.64
CA GLU A 48 7.71 -9.45 -0.79
C GLU A 48 8.09 -10.09 0.56
N LEU A 49 8.08 -9.29 1.62
CA LEU A 49 8.40 -9.73 2.99
C LEU A 49 7.22 -10.46 3.65
N HIS A 50 6.00 -9.98 3.43
CA HIS A 50 4.79 -10.60 3.96
C HIS A 50 3.64 -10.50 2.93
N PRO A 51 3.46 -11.53 2.08
CA PRO A 51 2.50 -11.49 0.97
C PRO A 51 1.04 -11.29 1.38
N GLY A 52 0.64 -11.75 2.57
CA GLY A 52 -0.73 -11.55 3.09
C GLY A 52 -0.88 -10.31 3.96
N LEU A 53 0.00 -9.31 3.82
CA LEU A 53 0.00 -8.17 4.74
C LEU A 53 -1.13 -7.23 4.32
N ALA A 54 -2.23 -7.26 5.07
CA ALA A 54 -3.41 -6.43 4.80
C ALA A 54 -3.04 -4.96 4.54
N ARG A 55 -2.13 -4.43 5.36
CA ARG A 55 -1.69 -3.04 5.27
C ARG A 55 -0.85 -2.75 4.02
N ALA A 56 -0.08 -3.72 3.52
CA ALA A 56 0.70 -3.56 2.30
C ALA A 56 -0.18 -3.59 1.05
N HIS A 57 -1.19 -4.46 1.03
CA HIS A 57 -2.23 -4.44 0.02
C HIS A 57 -2.99 -3.10 0.01
N HIS A 58 -3.38 -2.60 1.19
CA HIS A 58 -3.97 -1.26 1.30
C HIS A 58 -3.06 -0.17 0.74
N ALA A 59 -1.77 -0.19 1.10
CA ALA A 59 -0.78 0.77 0.59
C ALA A 59 -0.64 0.71 -0.94
N LEU A 60 -0.62 -0.50 -1.53
CA LEU A 60 -0.54 -0.66 -2.97
C LEU A 60 -1.83 -0.21 -3.68
N GLY A 61 -2.99 -0.40 -3.06
CA GLY A 61 -4.27 0.12 -3.56
C GLY A 61 -4.28 1.65 -3.64
N ASP A 62 -3.81 2.33 -2.58
CA ASP A 62 -3.64 3.78 -2.56
C ASP A 62 -2.67 4.27 -3.66
N VAL A 63 -1.57 3.55 -3.87
CA VAL A 63 -0.62 3.83 -4.96
C VAL A 63 -1.30 3.71 -6.33
N TYR A 64 -2.06 2.64 -6.60
CA TYR A 64 -2.76 2.48 -7.87
C TYR A 64 -3.78 3.60 -8.11
N MET A 65 -4.52 3.99 -7.07
CA MET A 65 -5.51 5.06 -7.15
C MET A 65 -4.86 6.43 -7.42
N VAL A 66 -3.76 6.74 -6.75
CA VAL A 66 -3.15 8.07 -6.78
C VAL A 66 -2.14 8.24 -7.92
N ALA A 67 -1.30 7.23 -8.17
CA ALA A 67 -0.24 7.28 -9.18
C ALA A 67 -0.72 6.91 -10.57
N ASP A 68 -1.41 5.78 -10.67
CA ASP A 68 -1.81 5.22 -11.97
C ASP A 68 -3.21 5.67 -12.39
N LYS A 69 -4.01 6.19 -11.43
CA LYS A 69 -5.44 6.45 -11.58
C LYS A 69 -6.20 5.19 -12.02
N ASP A 70 -5.74 4.04 -11.54
CA ASP A 70 -6.24 2.73 -11.88
C ASP A 70 -7.11 2.19 -10.75
N ALA A 71 -8.41 2.48 -10.84
CA ALA A 71 -9.38 2.10 -9.83
C ALA A 71 -9.57 0.58 -9.76
N ASP A 72 -9.43 -0.14 -10.88
CA ASP A 72 -9.67 -1.58 -10.92
C ASP A 72 -8.59 -2.32 -10.14
N ARG A 73 -7.31 -2.00 -10.38
CA ARG A 73 -6.20 -2.57 -9.59
C ARG A 73 -6.23 -2.10 -8.14
N ALA A 74 -6.67 -0.87 -7.87
CA ALA A 74 -6.84 -0.41 -6.50
C ALA A 74 -7.88 -1.24 -5.74
N ILE A 75 -9.04 -1.49 -6.35
CA ILE A 75 -10.12 -2.30 -5.76
C ILE A 75 -9.64 -3.72 -5.47
N GLU A 76 -8.92 -4.36 -6.40
CA GLU A 76 -8.34 -5.69 -6.21
C GLU A 76 -7.44 -5.74 -4.96
N GLN A 77 -6.53 -4.76 -4.81
CA GLN A 77 -5.65 -4.71 -3.65
C GLN A 77 -6.43 -4.46 -2.35
N PHE A 78 -7.44 -3.60 -2.35
CA PHE A 78 -8.27 -3.39 -1.17
C PHE A 78 -9.08 -4.64 -0.79
N GLN A 79 -9.52 -5.43 -1.76
CA GLN A 79 -10.18 -6.72 -1.50
C GLN A 79 -9.22 -7.70 -0.83
N LEU A 80 -7.99 -7.85 -1.35
CA LEU A 80 -6.96 -8.68 -0.73
C LEU A 80 -6.62 -8.22 0.71
N ALA A 81 -6.61 -6.91 0.94
CA ALA A 81 -6.43 -6.34 2.28
C ALA A 81 -7.55 -6.73 3.26
N LEU A 82 -8.80 -6.78 2.78
CA LEU A 82 -9.96 -7.20 3.57
C LEU A 82 -9.96 -8.71 3.82
N GLU A 83 -9.60 -9.51 2.82
CA GLU A 83 -9.50 -10.98 2.93
C GLU A 83 -8.40 -11.42 3.91
N SER A 84 -7.37 -10.59 4.08
CA SER A 84 -6.27 -10.82 5.01
C SER A 84 -6.66 -10.61 6.49
N GLN A 85 -7.86 -10.07 6.79
CA GLN A 85 -8.40 -10.08 8.15
C GLN A 85 -8.96 -11.49 8.47
N PRO A 86 -8.50 -12.16 9.55
CA PRO A 86 -8.95 -13.51 9.93
C PRO A 86 -10.41 -13.61 10.41
N SER A 87 -11.31 -12.71 10.00
CA SER A 87 -12.64 -12.55 10.55
C SER A 87 -13.67 -12.45 9.42
N ASN A 88 -14.35 -13.56 9.14
CA ASN A 88 -15.57 -13.77 8.33
C ASN A 88 -15.46 -14.45 6.96
N ALA A 89 -14.30 -14.54 6.31
CA ALA A 89 -14.25 -15.17 4.97
C ALA A 89 -14.40 -16.71 4.99
N GLU A 90 -14.12 -17.36 6.13
CA GLU A 90 -14.27 -18.82 6.29
C GLU A 90 -15.74 -19.29 6.46
N VAL A 91 -16.71 -18.37 6.64
CA VAL A 91 -18.10 -18.76 6.92
C VAL A 91 -18.95 -18.98 5.65
N TYR A 92 -18.47 -18.59 4.46
CA TYR A 92 -19.28 -18.63 3.22
C TYR A 92 -18.84 -19.66 2.16
N ARG A 93 -17.93 -20.59 2.47
CA ARG A 93 -17.66 -21.75 1.60
C ARG A 93 -18.17 -23.04 2.25
N SER A 94 -19.49 -23.25 2.20
CA SER A 94 -20.13 -24.57 2.39
C SER A 94 -20.36 -25.25 1.05
#